data_AF-A0A4Q5IWZ5-F1
#
_entry.id   AF-A0A4Q5IWZ5-F1
#
_cell.length_a   1.000
_cell.length_b   1.000
_cell.length_c   1.000
_cell.angle_alpha   90.00
_cell.angle_beta   90.00
_cell.angle_gamma   90.00
#
_symmetry.space_group_name_H-M   'P 1'
#
loop_
_entity.id
_entity.type
_entity.pdbx_description
1 polymer ?
#
loop_
_entity_poly.entity_id
_entity_poly.type
_entity_poly.pdbx_seq_one_letter_code
_entity_poly.pdbx_strand_id
1 'polypeptide(L)'
;MAPQQVVRLIPPAVRELLGSSPGEMRTTVVRYQPEASATLRLEVDGDGAPAVFAKHLADGTAPIASRHQALWSRSNLPPELRIAEPLAADPVREVLWTRGVPGRPVTEAVDPAQLPDATVSVGPMLAALHASAVPVRGRVDVDGLLAEAHSKATKLSRAHPAVGPAVNDLVAAATRRRAEAGPERLCTLHGDFHLAQLVWSEQGPVLVDLDSMTHGPPEVDLAEFLAELALRDLPRGIARGVASELLSSYSSASGTEIDAALLETCADVEFLNRCYRHLRRHSPGWQSDLAAALGRHAEMRSLLRP
;
A
#
# COMPACT_ATOMS: atom_id res chain seq x y z
N MET A 1 -4.07 28.54 -19.99
CA MET A 1 -2.60 28.37 -20.11
C MET A 1 -2.32 27.97 -21.55
N ALA A 2 -1.38 28.60 -22.26
CA ALA A 2 -1.14 28.26 -23.66
C ALA A 2 -0.56 26.83 -23.79
N PRO A 3 -0.92 26.03 -24.82
CA PRO A 3 -0.48 24.63 -24.96
C PRO A 3 1.04 24.44 -24.89
N GLN A 4 1.80 25.44 -25.33
CA GLN A 4 3.27 25.44 -25.30
C GLN A 4 3.87 25.53 -23.88
N GLN A 5 3.12 26.01 -22.88
CA GLN A 5 3.59 26.08 -21.48
C GLN A 5 3.47 24.74 -20.76
N VAL A 6 2.50 23.89 -21.14
CA VAL A 6 2.32 22.53 -20.58
C VAL A 6 3.51 21.64 -20.93
N VAL A 7 4.04 21.77 -22.16
CA VAL A 7 5.20 20.98 -22.66
C VAL A 7 6.45 21.16 -21.82
N ARG A 8 6.65 22.35 -21.23
CA ARG A 8 7.82 22.66 -20.41
C ARG A 8 7.74 22.04 -19.00
N LEU A 9 6.55 21.61 -18.58
CA LEU A 9 6.33 20.96 -17.28
C LEU A 9 6.46 19.44 -17.36
N ILE A 10 6.42 18.87 -18.56
CA ILE A 10 6.56 17.43 -18.80
C ILE A 10 8.05 17.10 -19.05
N PRO A 11 8.67 16.21 -18.25
CA PRO A 11 10.07 15.80 -18.43
C PRO A 11 10.34 15.17 -19.80
N PRO A 12 11.59 15.25 -20.32
CA PRO A 12 11.95 14.65 -21.61
C PRO A 12 11.56 13.17 -21.75
N ALA A 13 11.86 12.34 -20.75
CA ALA A 13 11.53 10.91 -20.76
C ALA A 13 10.01 10.65 -20.88
N VAL A 14 9.18 11.51 -20.29
CA VAL A 14 7.72 11.42 -20.38
C VAL A 14 7.23 11.86 -21.76
N ARG A 15 7.82 12.91 -22.33
CA ARG A 15 7.49 13.36 -23.71
C ARG A 15 7.88 12.34 -24.76
N GLU A 16 9.04 11.70 -24.59
CA GLU A 16 9.49 10.63 -25.48
C GLU A 16 8.53 9.44 -25.43
N LEU A 17 8.09 9.06 -24.23
CA LEU A 17 7.14 7.95 -24.04
C LEU A 17 5.75 8.25 -24.60
N LEU A 18 5.20 9.45 -24.36
CA LEU A 18 3.85 9.82 -24.79
C LEU A 18 3.78 10.35 -26.24
N GLY A 19 4.92 10.62 -26.87
CA GLY A 19 4.99 11.25 -28.18
C GLY A 19 4.94 12.79 -28.14
N SER A 20 5.49 13.41 -29.18
CA SER A 20 5.86 14.84 -29.22
C SER A 20 4.71 15.84 -29.35
N SER A 21 3.44 15.41 -29.37
CA SER A 21 2.27 16.28 -29.60
C SER A 21 1.39 16.41 -28.35
N PRO A 22 1.49 17.53 -27.60
CA PRO A 22 0.72 17.77 -26.36
C PRO A 22 -0.79 17.96 -26.57
N GLY A 23 -1.24 18.11 -27.82
CA GLY A 23 -2.63 18.40 -28.16
C GLY A 23 -3.57 17.20 -28.05
N GLU A 24 -3.04 15.98 -27.97
CA GLU A 24 -3.80 14.71 -27.94
C GLU A 24 -3.72 14.01 -26.58
N MET A 25 -3.24 14.71 -25.55
CA MET A 25 -3.02 14.14 -24.23
C MET A 25 -4.22 14.36 -23.30
N ARG A 26 -4.88 13.29 -22.90
CA ARG A 26 -5.93 13.30 -21.89
C ARG A 26 -5.31 13.24 -20.49
N THR A 27 -5.72 14.16 -19.62
CA THR A 27 -5.31 14.16 -18.21
C THR A 27 -6.51 13.92 -17.31
N THR A 28 -6.40 12.97 -16.39
CA THR A 28 -7.44 12.63 -15.41
C THR A 28 -6.89 12.72 -14.00
N VAL A 29 -7.63 13.34 -13.08
CA VAL A 29 -7.30 13.31 -11.65
C VAL A 29 -7.68 11.95 -11.10
N VAL A 30 -6.70 11.16 -10.67
CA VAL A 30 -6.90 9.82 -10.10
C VAL A 30 -7.20 9.92 -8.61
N ARG A 31 -6.43 10.76 -7.91
CA ARG A 31 -6.58 10.98 -6.48
C ARG A 31 -6.19 12.40 -6.13
N TYR A 32 -6.98 13.02 -5.25
CA TYR A 32 -6.65 14.32 -4.67
C TYR A 32 -6.84 14.25 -3.16
N GLN A 33 -5.77 14.58 -2.43
CA GLN A 33 -5.80 14.75 -0.99
C GLN A 33 -5.38 16.20 -0.70
N PRO A 34 -6.32 17.05 -0.24
CA PRO A 34 -6.05 18.45 0.04
C PRO A 34 -4.77 18.62 0.87
N GLU A 35 -3.93 19.57 0.45
CA GLU A 35 -2.66 19.96 1.10
C GLU A 35 -1.58 18.86 1.19
N ALA A 36 -1.86 17.63 0.76
CA ALA A 36 -0.93 16.51 0.90
C ALA A 36 -0.44 15.99 -0.46
N SER A 37 -1.35 15.67 -1.38
CA SER A 37 -0.96 15.09 -2.68
C SER A 37 -2.03 15.20 -3.76
N ALA A 38 -1.58 15.15 -5.02
CA ALA A 38 -2.43 15.01 -6.19
C ALA A 38 -1.80 14.02 -7.17
N THR A 39 -2.55 13.00 -7.57
CA THR A 39 -2.12 12.01 -8.57
C THR A 39 -2.93 12.22 -9.84
N LEU A 40 -2.24 12.49 -10.93
CA LEU A 40 -2.80 12.66 -12.27
C LEU A 40 -2.37 11.49 -13.14
N ARG A 41 -3.27 11.01 -14.00
CA ARG A 41 -2.97 10.06 -15.08
C ARG A 41 -3.01 10.80 -16.41
N LEU A 42 -1.93 10.71 -17.16
CA LEU A 42 -1.76 11.30 -18.48
C LEU A 42 -1.69 10.16 -19.50
N GLU A 43 -2.48 10.27 -20.55
CA GLU A 43 -2.60 9.27 -21.61
C GLU A 43 -2.72 9.97 -22.96
N VAL A 44 -2.32 9.30 -24.03
CA VAL A 44 -2.61 9.72 -25.40
C VAL A 44 -3.65 8.78 -26.01
N ASP A 45 -4.44 9.31 -26.93
CA ASP A 45 -5.45 8.50 -27.63
C ASP A 45 -4.77 7.46 -28.52
N GLY A 46 -5.20 6.20 -28.39
CA GLY A 46 -4.67 5.07 -29.15
C GLY A 46 -4.76 3.78 -28.36
N ASP A 47 -5.10 2.69 -29.05
CA ASP A 47 -5.12 1.37 -28.41
C ASP A 47 -3.69 0.96 -28.02
N GLY A 48 -3.51 0.51 -26.77
CA GLY A 48 -2.20 0.19 -26.20
C GLY A 48 -1.28 1.40 -25.96
N ALA A 49 -1.79 2.64 -26.04
CA ALA A 49 -1.00 3.83 -25.75
C ALA A 49 -0.46 3.82 -24.31
N PRO A 50 0.79 4.27 -24.08
CA PRO A 50 1.36 4.31 -22.75
C PRO A 50 0.63 5.35 -21.89
N ALA A 51 0.39 4.98 -20.63
CA ALA A 51 -0.06 5.90 -19.59
C ALA A 51 1.15 6.33 -18.74
N VAL A 52 1.05 7.51 -18.14
CA VAL A 52 2.02 8.05 -17.18
C VAL A 52 1.27 8.63 -15.99
N PHE A 53 1.80 8.42 -14.80
CA PHE A 53 1.30 9.04 -13.59
C PHE A 53 2.22 10.19 -13.17
N ALA A 54 1.62 11.33 -12.85
CA ALA A 54 2.28 12.47 -12.23
C ALA A 54 1.73 12.63 -10.81
N LYS A 55 2.58 12.50 -9.80
CA LYS A 55 2.18 12.60 -8.39
C LYS A 55 2.87 13.79 -7.75
N HIS A 56 2.09 14.83 -7.44
CA HIS A 56 2.53 15.95 -6.62
C HIS A 56 2.50 15.57 -5.14
N LEU A 57 3.56 15.89 -4.40
CA LEU A 57 3.71 15.56 -2.99
C LEU A 57 4.12 16.78 -2.17
N ALA A 58 3.34 17.12 -1.14
CA ALA A 58 3.62 18.30 -0.31
C ALA A 58 4.91 18.18 0.51
N ASP A 59 5.24 16.97 0.98
CA ASP A 59 6.44 16.68 1.79
C ASP A 59 7.70 16.43 0.94
N GLY A 60 7.60 16.71 -0.36
CA GLY A 60 8.66 16.62 -1.33
C GLY A 60 8.87 15.23 -1.95
N THR A 61 9.61 15.22 -3.06
CA THR A 61 9.72 14.08 -3.99
C THR A 61 11.11 13.48 -4.05
N ALA A 62 12.17 14.24 -3.75
CA ALA A 62 13.54 13.78 -3.95
C ALA A 62 13.88 12.46 -3.21
N PRO A 63 13.52 12.28 -1.91
CA PRO A 63 13.78 11.02 -1.23
C PRO A 63 12.95 9.85 -1.81
N ILE A 64 11.78 10.14 -2.39
CA ILE A 64 10.86 9.15 -2.96
C ILE A 64 11.37 8.67 -4.30
N ALA A 65 11.68 9.61 -5.18
CA ALA A 65 12.31 9.36 -6.47
C ALA A 65 13.60 8.55 -6.32
N SER A 66 14.46 8.93 -5.36
CA SER A 66 15.75 8.27 -5.15
C SER A 66 15.59 6.80 -4.76
N ARG A 67 14.64 6.45 -3.89
CA ARG A 67 14.45 5.05 -3.46
C ARG A 67 13.75 4.22 -4.51
N HIS A 68 12.76 4.78 -5.21
CA HIS A 68 12.10 4.09 -6.33
C HIS A 68 13.10 3.80 -7.45
N GLN A 69 13.92 4.79 -7.82
CA GLN A 69 15.01 4.60 -8.78
C GLN A 69 16.04 3.58 -8.29
N ALA A 70 16.41 3.62 -7.00
CA ALA A 70 17.37 2.66 -6.45
C ALA A 70 16.85 1.22 -6.50
N LEU A 71 15.55 0.99 -6.26
CA LEU A 71 14.93 -0.32 -6.44
C LEU A 71 14.91 -0.73 -7.92
N TRP A 72 14.43 0.14 -8.81
CA TRP A 72 14.30 -0.12 -10.25
C TRP A 72 15.64 -0.44 -10.92
N SER A 73 16.71 0.26 -10.55
CA SER A 73 18.03 0.10 -11.16
C SER A 73 18.81 -1.12 -10.65
N ARG A 74 18.24 -1.95 -9.77
CA ARG A 74 18.94 -3.15 -9.30
C ARG A 74 19.06 -4.17 -10.44
N SER A 75 20.29 -4.57 -10.75
CA SER A 75 20.57 -5.56 -11.79
C SER A 75 20.10 -6.98 -11.45
N ASN A 76 19.76 -7.23 -10.19
CA ASN A 76 19.43 -8.55 -9.65
C ASN A 76 18.02 -8.63 -9.05
N LEU A 77 17.07 -7.81 -9.54
CA LEU A 77 15.67 -7.97 -9.13
C LEU A 77 15.18 -9.37 -9.50
N PRO A 78 14.61 -10.12 -8.54
CA PRO A 78 13.93 -11.37 -8.85
C PRO A 78 12.79 -11.12 -9.85
N PRO A 79 12.52 -12.05 -10.79
CA PRO A 79 11.48 -11.88 -11.81
C PRO A 79 10.07 -11.69 -11.21
N GLU A 80 9.86 -12.13 -9.96
CA GLU A 80 8.62 -11.96 -9.21
C GLU A 80 8.38 -10.50 -8.77
N LEU A 81 9.45 -9.72 -8.57
CA LEU A 81 9.36 -8.31 -8.16
C LEU A 81 9.24 -7.40 -9.38
N ARG A 82 8.01 -7.28 -9.88
CA ARG A 82 7.65 -6.35 -10.94
C ARG A 82 7.10 -5.07 -10.33
N ILE A 83 7.72 -3.94 -10.64
CA ILE A 83 7.32 -2.62 -10.13
C ILE A 83 7.07 -1.64 -11.29
N ALA A 84 6.35 -0.54 -11.06
CA ALA A 84 6.24 0.53 -12.04
C ALA A 84 7.61 1.21 -12.28
N GLU A 85 7.89 1.62 -13.52
CA GLU A 85 9.14 2.31 -13.84
C GLU A 85 9.11 3.77 -13.36
N PRO A 86 10.11 4.24 -12.58
CA PRO A 86 10.29 5.66 -12.33
C PRO A 86 10.84 6.33 -13.60
N LEU A 87 10.17 7.40 -14.05
CA LEU A 87 10.55 8.10 -15.29
C LEU A 87 11.34 9.38 -15.01
N ALA A 88 10.91 10.15 -14.01
CA ALA A 88 11.54 11.42 -13.67
C ALA A 88 11.05 11.93 -12.30
N ALA A 89 11.80 12.87 -11.72
CA ALA A 89 11.33 13.67 -10.60
C ALA A 89 11.64 15.14 -10.85
N ASP A 90 10.71 16.00 -10.45
CA ASP A 90 10.87 17.45 -10.44
C ASP A 90 10.83 17.94 -9.00
N PRO A 91 12.00 18.10 -8.35
CA PRO A 91 12.07 18.52 -6.94
C PRO A 91 11.73 20.00 -6.74
N VAL A 92 11.62 20.80 -7.81
CA VAL A 92 11.19 22.21 -7.69
C VAL A 92 9.67 22.30 -7.61
N ARG A 93 8.99 21.44 -8.37
CA ARG A 93 7.51 21.37 -8.40
C ARG A 93 6.95 20.27 -7.52
N GLU A 94 7.83 19.50 -6.89
CA GLU A 94 7.53 18.32 -6.11
C GLU A 94 6.62 17.33 -6.83
N VAL A 95 7.00 16.97 -8.06
CA VAL A 95 6.29 15.98 -8.88
C VAL A 95 7.15 14.76 -9.16
N LEU A 96 6.65 13.57 -8.83
CA LEU A 96 7.19 12.28 -9.24
C LEU A 96 6.45 11.78 -10.49
N TRP A 97 7.20 11.27 -11.47
CA TRP A 97 6.67 10.72 -12.71
C TRP A 97 6.97 9.24 -12.81
N THR A 98 5.94 8.43 -13.02
CA THR A 98 6.06 6.97 -13.14
C THR A 98 5.33 6.46 -14.37
N ARG A 99 5.88 5.43 -15.02
CA ARG A 99 5.22 4.75 -16.14
C ARG A 99 3.97 4.06 -15.61
N GLY A 100 2.84 4.29 -16.28
CA GLY A 100 1.62 3.55 -16.02
C GLY A 100 1.80 2.09 -16.42
N VAL A 101 1.43 1.19 -15.51
CA VAL A 101 1.38 -0.24 -15.79
C VAL A 101 0.15 -0.50 -16.66
N PRO A 102 0.30 -1.17 -17.83
CA PRO A 102 -0.85 -1.60 -18.62
C PRO A 102 -1.74 -2.54 -17.80
N GLY A 103 -3.05 -2.23 -17.74
CA GLY A 103 -4.02 -3.01 -16.99
C GLY A 103 -4.84 -2.18 -16.00
N ARG A 104 -5.43 -2.88 -15.02
CA ARG A 104 -6.25 -2.29 -13.96
C ARG A 104 -5.84 -2.87 -12.61
N PRO A 105 -6.13 -2.20 -11.48
CA PRO A 105 -5.93 -2.77 -10.16
C PRO A 105 -6.51 -4.18 -10.09
N VAL A 106 -5.82 -5.11 -9.42
CA VAL A 106 -6.25 -6.52 -9.28
C VAL A 106 -7.69 -6.60 -8.78
N THR A 107 -8.07 -5.68 -7.91
CA THR A 107 -9.40 -5.57 -7.30
C THR A 107 -10.52 -5.21 -8.28
N GLU A 108 -10.17 -4.73 -9.47
CA GLU A 108 -11.09 -4.39 -10.56
C GLU A 108 -10.94 -5.33 -11.76
N ALA A 109 -9.74 -5.88 -11.95
CA ALA A 109 -9.38 -6.69 -13.12
C ALA A 109 -9.75 -8.16 -12.97
N VAL A 110 -9.75 -8.68 -11.74
CA VAL A 110 -9.88 -10.10 -11.43
C VAL A 110 -11.23 -10.35 -10.75
N ASP A 111 -11.95 -11.38 -11.19
CA ASP A 111 -13.16 -11.83 -10.51
C ASP A 111 -12.82 -12.21 -9.06
N PRO A 112 -13.59 -11.79 -8.04
CA PRO A 112 -13.38 -12.19 -6.66
C PRO A 112 -13.13 -13.70 -6.47
N ALA A 113 -13.81 -14.57 -7.21
CA ALA A 113 -13.64 -16.01 -7.12
C ALA A 113 -12.25 -16.50 -7.57
N GLN A 114 -11.57 -15.72 -8.41
CA GLN A 114 -10.24 -16.00 -8.96
C GLN A 114 -9.12 -15.28 -8.20
N LEU A 115 -9.44 -14.42 -7.22
CA LEU A 115 -8.44 -13.69 -6.46
C LEU A 115 -7.38 -14.58 -5.80
N PRO A 116 -7.72 -15.72 -5.15
CA PRO A 116 -6.70 -16.59 -4.55
C PRO A 116 -5.62 -16.98 -5.56
N ASP A 117 -6.03 -17.50 -6.72
CA ASP A 117 -5.13 -17.93 -7.80
C ASP A 117 -4.33 -16.75 -8.39
N ALA A 118 -4.98 -15.60 -8.58
CA ALA A 118 -4.33 -14.40 -9.10
C ALA A 118 -3.30 -13.81 -8.10
N THR A 119 -3.39 -14.17 -6.82
CA THR A 119 -2.50 -13.64 -5.77
C THR A 119 -1.35 -14.58 -5.38
N VAL A 120 -1.21 -15.75 -6.02
CA VAL A 120 -0.14 -16.73 -5.73
C VAL A 120 1.26 -16.11 -5.79
N SER A 121 1.53 -15.23 -6.77
CA SER A 121 2.84 -14.60 -6.93
C SER A 121 3.09 -13.42 -5.98
N VAL A 122 2.09 -13.02 -5.17
CA VAL A 122 2.18 -11.82 -4.32
C VAL A 122 3.10 -12.06 -3.12
N GLY A 123 3.10 -13.25 -2.51
CA GLY A 123 4.03 -13.58 -1.44
C GLY A 123 5.50 -13.55 -1.87
N PRO A 124 5.89 -14.23 -2.98
CA PRO A 124 7.24 -14.14 -3.53
C PRO A 124 7.65 -12.72 -3.93
N MET A 125 6.74 -11.94 -4.52
CA MET A 125 6.97 -10.52 -4.85
C MET A 125 7.29 -9.71 -3.59
N LEU A 126 6.50 -9.85 -2.52
CA LEU A 126 6.73 -9.14 -1.27
C LEU A 126 8.03 -9.59 -0.58
N ALA A 127 8.32 -10.90 -0.59
CA ALA A 127 9.58 -11.43 -0.06
C ALA A 127 10.80 -10.86 -0.80
N ALA A 128 10.72 -10.73 -2.13
CA ALA A 128 11.75 -10.12 -2.94
C ALA A 128 11.93 -8.61 -2.61
N LEU A 129 10.83 -7.88 -2.37
CA LEU A 129 10.90 -6.48 -1.93
C LEU A 129 11.60 -6.37 -0.58
N HIS A 130 11.19 -7.18 0.40
CA HIS A 130 11.77 -7.22 1.74
C HIS A 130 13.27 -7.53 1.71
N ALA A 131 13.72 -8.39 0.80
CA ALA A 131 15.13 -8.73 0.60
C ALA A 131 15.93 -7.71 -0.23
N SER A 132 15.28 -6.70 -0.82
CA SER A 132 15.93 -5.77 -1.77
C SER A 132 16.98 -4.86 -1.13
N ALA A 133 16.92 -4.67 0.20
CA ALA A 133 17.83 -3.83 0.99
C ALA A 133 18.05 -2.43 0.37
N VAL A 134 16.98 -1.86 -0.22
CA VAL A 134 17.05 -0.53 -0.81
C VAL A 134 17.20 0.49 0.31
N PRO A 135 18.15 1.44 0.20
CA PRO A 135 18.28 2.49 1.20
C PRO A 135 17.02 3.35 1.25
N VAL A 136 16.25 3.18 2.32
CA VAL A 136 15.08 4.00 2.62
C VAL A 136 15.30 4.79 3.90
N ARG A 137 14.68 5.98 3.98
CA ARG A 137 14.74 6.83 5.16
C ARG A 137 13.63 6.43 6.13
N GLY A 138 13.94 6.48 7.41
CA GLY A 138 13.00 6.12 8.46
C GLY A 138 12.99 4.62 8.75
N ARG A 139 12.46 4.31 9.92
CA ARG A 139 12.22 2.96 10.41
C ARG A 139 10.90 2.99 11.16
N VAL A 140 10.10 1.96 10.98
CA VAL A 140 8.98 1.64 11.87
C VAL A 140 9.43 0.53 12.81
N ASP A 141 9.05 0.66 14.07
CA ASP A 141 9.12 -0.39 15.08
C ASP A 141 7.75 -0.57 15.72
N VAL A 142 7.47 -1.77 16.20
CA VAL A 142 6.12 -2.15 16.64
C VAL A 142 5.72 -1.40 17.91
N ASP A 143 6.69 -1.02 18.75
CA ASP A 143 6.45 -0.25 19.96
C ASP A 143 5.98 1.19 19.63
N GLY A 144 6.60 1.83 18.64
CA GLY A 144 6.16 3.10 18.08
C GLY A 144 4.76 3.02 17.46
N LEU A 145 4.50 1.97 16.68
CA LEU A 145 3.17 1.71 16.11
C LEU A 145 2.10 1.53 17.19
N LEU A 146 2.40 0.83 18.29
CA LEU A 146 1.52 0.68 19.44
C LEU A 146 1.29 1.99 20.18
N ALA A 147 2.32 2.83 20.35
CA ALA A 147 2.18 4.14 20.96
C ALA A 147 1.22 5.03 20.14
N GLU A 148 1.34 5.01 18.81
CA GLU A 148 0.38 5.68 17.94
C GLU A 148 -1.03 5.09 18.04
N ALA A 149 -1.15 3.76 18.11
CA ALA A 149 -2.42 3.08 18.27
C ALA A 149 -3.15 3.51 19.56
N HIS A 150 -2.44 3.62 20.69
CA HIS A 150 -3.01 4.17 21.93
C HIS A 150 -3.53 5.60 21.77
N SER A 151 -2.77 6.45 21.07
CA SER A 151 -3.19 7.83 20.77
C SER A 151 -4.46 7.86 19.93
N LYS A 152 -4.54 7.01 18.89
CA LYS A 152 -5.71 6.86 18.02
C LYS A 152 -6.92 6.32 18.78
N ALA A 153 -6.75 5.30 19.63
CA ALA A 153 -7.81 4.74 20.47
C ALA A 153 -8.36 5.77 21.47
N THR A 154 -7.49 6.60 22.05
CA THR A 154 -7.90 7.72 22.93
C THR A 154 -8.77 8.72 22.17
N LYS A 155 -8.37 9.10 20.95
CA LYS A 155 -9.14 10.02 20.10
C LYS A 155 -10.49 9.42 19.70
N LEU A 156 -10.53 8.14 19.32
CA LEU A 156 -11.77 7.44 18.99
C LEU A 156 -12.72 7.35 20.18
N SER A 157 -12.21 6.98 21.35
CA SER A 157 -12.99 6.91 22.60
C SER A 157 -13.61 8.26 22.97
N ARG A 158 -12.88 9.37 22.73
CA ARG A 158 -13.41 10.72 22.98
C ARG A 158 -14.46 11.13 21.96
N ALA A 159 -14.23 10.84 20.68
CA ALA A 159 -15.12 11.24 19.61
C ALA A 159 -16.40 10.39 19.55
N HIS A 160 -16.33 9.12 19.94
CA HIS A 160 -17.46 8.20 19.99
C HIS A 160 -17.33 7.25 21.20
N PRO A 161 -17.80 7.66 22.40
CA PRO A 161 -17.63 6.89 23.63
C PRO A 161 -18.14 5.45 23.61
N ALA A 162 -19.15 5.15 22.79
CA ALA A 162 -19.73 3.82 22.68
C ALA A 162 -18.74 2.75 22.19
N VAL A 163 -17.75 3.12 21.38
CA VAL A 163 -16.71 2.18 20.90
C VAL A 163 -15.46 2.14 21.80
N GLY A 164 -15.41 3.02 22.81
CA GLY A 164 -14.24 3.19 23.69
C GLY A 164 -13.73 1.89 24.31
N PRO A 165 -14.60 1.08 24.96
CA PRO A 165 -14.19 -0.21 25.49
C PRO A 165 -13.53 -1.12 24.44
N ALA A 166 -14.17 -1.29 23.27
CA ALA A 166 -13.68 -2.16 22.21
C ALA A 166 -12.29 -1.74 21.67
N VAL A 167 -12.08 -0.45 21.41
CA VAL A 167 -10.78 0.03 20.89
C VAL A 167 -9.67 -0.02 21.93
N ASN A 168 -9.99 0.25 23.20
CA ASN A 168 -9.02 0.19 24.28
C ASN A 168 -8.63 -1.26 24.61
N ASP A 169 -9.60 -2.18 24.62
CA ASP A 169 -9.35 -3.61 24.82
C ASP A 169 -8.49 -4.20 23.70
N LEU A 170 -8.75 -3.80 22.45
CA LEU A 170 -7.95 -4.18 21.28
C LEU A 170 -6.49 -3.75 21.45
N VAL A 171 -6.23 -2.48 21.75
CA VAL A 171 -4.86 -1.96 21.90
C VAL A 171 -4.16 -2.58 23.12
N ALA A 172 -4.88 -2.78 24.22
CA ALA A 172 -4.34 -3.45 25.40
C ALA A 172 -3.96 -4.91 25.10
N ALA A 173 -4.77 -5.62 24.31
CA ALA A 173 -4.47 -6.98 23.87
C ALA A 173 -3.23 -7.03 22.97
N ALA A 174 -3.13 -6.12 22.00
CA ALA A 174 -1.96 -6.00 21.13
C ALA A 174 -0.68 -5.71 21.94
N THR A 175 -0.77 -4.84 22.94
CA THR A 175 0.36 -4.50 23.82
C THR A 175 0.83 -5.68 24.67
N ARG A 176 -0.10 -6.49 25.20
CA ARG A 176 0.27 -7.72 25.92
C ARG A 176 0.96 -8.72 25.01
N ARG A 177 0.42 -8.93 23.80
CA ARG A 177 0.99 -9.87 22.82
C ARG A 177 2.38 -9.45 22.34
N ARG A 178 2.62 -8.16 22.20
CA ARG A 178 3.95 -7.63 21.88
C ARG A 178 5.04 -8.09 22.86
N ALA A 179 4.71 -8.32 24.13
CA ALA A 179 5.66 -8.83 25.13
C ALA A 179 6.06 -10.30 24.90
N GLU A 180 5.28 -11.05 24.12
CA GLU A 180 5.52 -12.46 23.77
C GLU A 180 6.30 -12.59 22.44
N ALA A 181 6.38 -11.51 21.66
CA ALA A 181 7.02 -11.48 20.35
C ALA A 181 8.55 -11.53 20.43
N GLY A 182 9.15 -12.16 19.42
CA GLY A 182 10.59 -12.20 19.21
C GLY A 182 11.18 -10.85 18.77
N PRO A 183 12.50 -10.82 18.50
CA PRO A 183 13.16 -9.63 17.98
C PRO A 183 12.64 -9.28 16.58
N GLU A 184 12.43 -7.98 16.34
CA GLU A 184 12.03 -7.47 15.03
C GLU A 184 13.15 -7.68 14.00
N ARG A 185 12.78 -8.19 12.83
CA ARG A 185 13.65 -8.15 11.66
C ARG A 185 13.58 -6.78 11.00
N LEU A 186 14.67 -6.37 10.36
CA LEU A 186 14.71 -5.12 9.60
C LEU A 186 14.81 -5.44 8.12
N CYS A 187 13.76 -5.13 7.36
CA CYS A 187 13.70 -5.32 5.92
C CYS A 187 13.14 -4.06 5.23
N THR A 188 13.25 -3.97 3.90
CA THR A 188 12.64 -2.90 3.11
C THR A 188 11.15 -3.17 2.98
N LEU A 189 10.31 -2.37 3.60
CA LEU A 189 8.85 -2.45 3.50
C LEU A 189 8.33 -1.62 2.34
N HIS A 190 7.17 -2.00 1.81
CA HIS A 190 6.32 -1.17 0.97
C HIS A 190 5.70 -0.01 1.78
N GLY A 191 5.16 -0.30 2.97
CA GLY A 191 4.59 0.68 3.90
C GLY A 191 3.17 1.19 3.58
N ASP A 192 2.49 0.57 2.62
CA ASP A 192 1.05 0.76 2.31
C ASP A 192 0.53 -0.48 1.56
N PHE A 193 0.95 -1.68 1.98
CA PHE A 193 0.81 -2.89 1.15
C PHE A 193 -0.60 -3.47 1.22
N HIS A 194 -1.35 -3.39 0.12
CA HIS A 194 -2.69 -3.97 0.01
C HIS A 194 -3.06 -4.28 -1.45
N LEU A 195 -4.15 -5.04 -1.66
CA LEU A 195 -4.57 -5.50 -3.00
C LEU A 195 -4.69 -4.38 -4.04
N ALA A 196 -5.15 -3.18 -3.65
CA ALA A 196 -5.26 -2.05 -4.57
C ALA A 196 -3.91 -1.46 -5.05
N GLN A 197 -2.78 -1.82 -4.40
CA GLN A 197 -1.43 -1.48 -4.86
C GLN A 197 -0.86 -2.51 -5.84
N LEU A 198 -1.68 -3.45 -6.30
CA LEU A 198 -1.32 -4.42 -7.32
C LEU A 198 -2.09 -4.12 -8.59
N VAL A 199 -1.39 -3.91 -9.70
CA VAL A 199 -1.99 -3.79 -11.04
C VAL A 199 -1.85 -5.13 -11.76
N TRP A 200 -2.95 -5.66 -12.27
CA TRP A 200 -2.94 -6.92 -13.01
C TRP A 200 -2.42 -6.70 -14.44
N SER A 201 -1.49 -7.56 -14.86
CA SER A 201 -0.99 -7.63 -16.24
C SER A 201 -0.91 -9.09 -16.70
N GLU A 202 -0.64 -9.32 -17.98
CA GLU A 202 -0.56 -10.68 -18.55
C GLU A 202 0.50 -11.58 -17.88
N GLN A 203 1.56 -10.98 -17.34
CA GLN A 203 2.65 -11.68 -16.65
C GLN A 203 2.43 -11.76 -15.13
N GLY A 204 1.23 -11.41 -14.64
CA GLY A 204 0.87 -11.36 -13.23
C GLY A 204 0.81 -9.93 -12.66
N PRO A 205 0.69 -9.79 -11.32
CA PRO A 205 0.60 -8.49 -10.68
C PRO A 205 1.91 -7.68 -10.83
N VAL A 206 1.76 -6.35 -10.79
CA VAL A 206 2.84 -5.37 -10.73
C VAL A 206 2.58 -4.46 -9.53
N LEU A 207 3.58 -4.30 -8.68
CA LEU A 207 3.53 -3.45 -7.50
C LEU A 207 3.65 -1.98 -7.88
N VAL A 208 2.75 -1.15 -7.37
CA VAL A 208 2.71 0.30 -7.60
C VAL A 208 2.70 1.06 -6.27
N ASP A 209 2.88 2.38 -6.32
CA ASP A 209 2.86 3.29 -5.16
C ASP A 209 3.93 2.99 -4.08
N LEU A 210 5.20 2.99 -4.49
CA LEU A 210 6.37 2.79 -3.63
C LEU A 210 6.73 4.03 -2.78
N ASP A 211 5.77 4.91 -2.56
CA ASP A 211 5.97 6.19 -1.88
C ASP A 211 6.02 6.05 -0.37
N SER A 212 5.54 4.95 0.20
CA SER A 212 5.57 4.72 1.64
C SER A 212 6.75 3.86 2.11
N MET A 213 7.66 3.50 1.18
CA MET A 213 8.75 2.57 1.49
C MET A 213 9.59 3.05 2.68
N THR A 214 9.77 2.16 3.64
CA THR A 214 10.45 2.38 4.92
C THR A 214 11.15 1.10 5.37
N HIS A 215 11.88 1.13 6.48
CA HIS A 215 12.41 -0.10 7.07
C HIS A 215 11.56 -0.57 8.24
N GLY A 216 11.39 -1.88 8.40
CA GLY A 216 10.70 -2.43 9.57
C GLY A 216 10.54 -3.94 9.51
N PRO A 217 9.77 -4.50 10.46
CA PRO A 217 9.43 -5.92 10.45
C PRO A 217 8.48 -6.24 9.30
N PRO A 218 8.70 -7.33 8.54
CA PRO A 218 7.86 -7.72 7.41
C PRO A 218 6.41 -7.97 7.81
N GLU A 219 6.17 -8.28 9.08
CA GLU A 219 4.86 -8.44 9.68
C GLU A 219 3.99 -7.18 9.54
N VAL A 220 4.57 -5.98 9.35
CA VAL A 220 3.82 -4.73 9.11
C VAL A 220 3.09 -4.74 7.77
N ASP A 221 3.78 -5.04 6.67
CA ASP A 221 3.17 -5.10 5.33
C ASP A 221 2.14 -6.24 5.24
N LEU A 222 2.47 -7.41 5.83
CA LEU A 222 1.55 -8.54 5.90
C LEU A 222 0.28 -8.18 6.71
N ALA A 223 0.44 -7.55 7.87
CA ALA A 223 -0.66 -7.09 8.69
C ALA A 223 -1.55 -6.08 7.98
N GLU A 224 -0.95 -5.12 7.27
CA GLU A 224 -1.69 -4.13 6.52
C GLU A 224 -2.57 -4.75 5.45
N PHE A 225 -2.02 -5.72 4.70
CA PHE A 225 -2.74 -6.44 3.67
C PHE A 225 -3.92 -7.21 4.26
N LEU A 226 -3.70 -7.94 5.35
CA LEU A 226 -4.74 -8.74 6.01
C LEU A 226 -5.83 -7.87 6.65
N ALA A 227 -5.45 -6.77 7.28
CA ALA A 227 -6.41 -5.80 7.83
C ALA A 227 -7.24 -5.13 6.73
N GLU A 228 -6.65 -4.86 5.56
CA GLU A 228 -7.40 -4.36 4.41
C GLU A 228 -8.37 -5.38 3.86
N LEU A 229 -7.90 -6.61 3.66
CA LEU A 229 -8.65 -7.71 3.11
C LEU A 229 -9.88 -8.04 3.97
N ALA A 230 -9.71 -8.02 5.30
CA ALA A 230 -10.78 -8.23 6.27
C ALA A 230 -11.85 -7.14 6.28
N LEU A 231 -11.54 -5.93 5.82
CA LEU A 231 -12.48 -4.81 5.72
C LEU A 231 -13.03 -4.63 4.31
N ARG A 232 -12.52 -5.39 3.34
CA ARG A 232 -13.04 -5.41 1.98
C ARG A 232 -14.38 -6.15 1.91
N ASP A 233 -15.22 -5.75 0.96
CA ASP A 233 -16.48 -6.45 0.67
C ASP A 233 -16.18 -7.68 -0.20
N LEU A 234 -15.73 -8.76 0.45
CA LEU A 234 -15.40 -10.03 -0.17
C LEU A 234 -16.04 -11.18 0.61
N PRO A 235 -16.45 -12.27 -0.06
CA PRO A 235 -16.87 -13.48 0.64
C PRO A 235 -15.75 -13.99 1.57
N ARG A 236 -16.10 -14.38 2.79
CA ARG A 236 -15.13 -14.80 3.82
C ARG A 236 -14.20 -15.92 3.36
N GLY A 237 -14.71 -16.87 2.57
CA GLY A 237 -13.90 -17.96 2.00
C GLY A 237 -12.82 -17.46 1.03
N ILE A 238 -13.15 -16.47 0.21
CA ILE A 238 -12.21 -15.84 -0.73
C ILE A 238 -11.13 -15.06 0.03
N ALA A 239 -11.53 -14.23 0.99
CA ALA A 239 -10.58 -13.49 1.83
C ALA A 239 -9.62 -14.44 2.57
N ARG A 240 -10.13 -15.56 3.12
CA ARG A 240 -9.28 -16.58 3.73
C ARG A 240 -8.34 -17.25 2.72
N GLY A 241 -8.81 -17.57 1.53
CA GLY A 241 -7.99 -18.17 0.47
C GLY A 241 -6.81 -17.27 0.09
N VAL A 242 -7.08 -15.98 -0.17
CA VAL A 242 -6.04 -14.98 -0.48
C VAL A 242 -5.07 -14.80 0.69
N ALA A 243 -5.55 -14.70 1.93
CA ALA A 243 -4.71 -14.58 3.12
C ALA A 243 -3.79 -15.80 3.29
N SER A 244 -4.34 -17.00 3.14
CA SER A 244 -3.59 -18.25 3.24
C SER A 244 -2.51 -18.34 2.19
N GLU A 245 -2.84 -18.03 0.94
CA GLU A 245 -1.89 -18.08 -0.16
C GLU A 245 -0.77 -17.05 0.02
N LEU A 246 -1.09 -15.82 0.44
CA LEU A 246 -0.10 -14.79 0.73
C LEU A 246 0.90 -15.26 1.80
N LEU A 247 0.40 -15.73 2.95
CA LEU A 247 1.25 -16.11 4.08
C LEU A 247 2.11 -17.34 3.77
N SER A 248 1.54 -18.37 3.10
CA SER A 248 2.25 -19.59 2.75
C SER A 248 3.34 -19.35 1.70
N SER A 249 3.00 -18.62 0.63
CA SER A 249 3.92 -18.35 -0.47
C SER A 249 5.02 -17.36 -0.05
N TYR A 250 4.70 -16.37 0.79
CA TYR A 250 5.69 -15.47 1.39
C TYR A 250 6.67 -16.21 2.30
N SER A 251 6.19 -17.07 3.20
CA SER A 251 7.05 -17.83 4.11
C SER A 251 7.98 -18.75 3.32
N SER A 252 7.45 -19.38 2.27
CA SER A 252 8.22 -20.26 1.38
C SER A 252 9.31 -19.50 0.62
N ALA A 253 8.99 -18.32 0.06
CA ALA A 253 9.92 -17.53 -0.74
C ALA A 253 10.97 -16.79 0.10
N SER A 254 10.59 -16.27 1.27
CA SER A 254 11.50 -15.54 2.17
C SER A 254 12.45 -16.45 2.96
N GLY A 255 12.16 -17.76 3.00
CA GLY A 255 12.92 -18.73 3.78
C GLY A 255 12.93 -18.44 5.29
N THR A 256 12.03 -17.56 5.76
CA THR A 256 11.97 -17.14 7.15
C THR A 256 10.56 -17.31 7.69
N GLU A 257 10.47 -17.83 8.90
CA GLU A 257 9.22 -17.96 9.61
C GLU A 257 8.66 -16.58 9.99
N ILE A 258 7.34 -16.42 9.85
CA ILE A 258 6.62 -15.23 10.29
C ILE A 258 6.41 -15.33 11.80
N ASP A 259 6.81 -14.31 12.56
CA ASP A 259 6.52 -14.28 13.99
C ASP A 259 5.03 -14.01 14.19
N ALA A 260 4.30 -15.03 14.65
CA ALA A 260 2.85 -14.96 14.83
C ALA A 260 2.44 -13.88 15.84
N ALA A 261 3.21 -13.66 16.91
CA ALA A 261 2.89 -12.65 17.91
C ALA A 261 3.10 -11.23 17.35
N LEU A 262 4.16 -11.00 16.55
CA LEU A 262 4.36 -9.75 15.83
C LEU A 262 3.27 -9.52 14.79
N LEU A 263 2.96 -10.51 13.94
CA LEU A 263 1.93 -10.40 12.92
C LEU A 263 0.56 -10.08 13.53
N GLU A 264 0.18 -10.80 14.59
CA GLU A 264 -1.08 -10.56 15.29
C GLU A 264 -1.13 -9.16 15.95
N THR A 265 0.01 -8.66 16.45
CA THR A 265 0.11 -7.31 17.02
C THR A 265 0.00 -6.22 15.96
N CYS A 266 0.76 -6.34 14.87
CA CYS A 266 0.71 -5.41 13.75
C CYS A 266 -0.68 -5.40 13.11
N ALA A 267 -1.35 -6.55 12.98
CA ALA A 267 -2.68 -6.65 12.40
C ALA A 267 -3.75 -5.92 13.25
N ASP A 268 -3.66 -6.02 14.58
CA ASP A 268 -4.52 -5.24 15.48
C ASP A 268 -4.27 -3.73 15.31
N VAL A 269 -3.00 -3.30 15.22
CA VAL A 269 -2.64 -1.89 14.97
C VAL A 269 -3.16 -1.40 13.63
N GLU A 270 -2.96 -2.15 12.55
CA GLU A 270 -3.41 -1.74 11.21
C GLU A 270 -4.93 -1.75 11.06
N PHE A 271 -5.61 -2.70 11.72
CA PHE A 271 -7.06 -2.69 11.82
C PHE A 271 -7.57 -1.43 12.52
N LEU A 272 -6.95 -1.04 13.64
CA LEU A 272 -7.28 0.21 14.33
C LEU A 272 -6.97 1.44 13.47
N ASN A 273 -5.84 1.46 12.75
CA ASN A 273 -5.48 2.53 11.81
C ASN A 273 -6.59 2.73 10.78
N ARG A 274 -7.15 1.63 10.23
CA ARG A 274 -8.27 1.67 9.28
C ARG A 274 -9.56 2.18 9.94
N CYS A 275 -9.88 1.71 11.13
CA CYS A 275 -11.01 2.24 11.91
C CYS A 275 -10.88 3.75 12.15
N TYR A 276 -9.68 4.22 12.50
CA TYR A 276 -9.38 5.64 12.72
C TYR A 276 -9.61 6.50 11.46
N ARG A 277 -9.51 5.93 10.25
CA ARG A 277 -9.78 6.67 9.00
C ARG A 277 -11.24 7.16 8.92
N HIS A 278 -12.20 6.48 9.56
CA HIS A 278 -13.60 6.94 9.61
C HIS A 278 -13.72 8.28 10.35
N LEU A 279 -13.11 8.38 11.54
CA LEU A 279 -13.04 9.64 12.28
C LEU A 279 -12.29 10.72 11.50
N ARG A 280 -11.14 10.38 10.88
CA ARG A 280 -10.31 11.35 10.14
C ARG A 280 -11.02 11.92 8.91
N ARG A 281 -11.76 11.09 8.17
CA ARG A 281 -12.52 11.53 6.98
C ARG A 281 -13.77 12.29 7.35
N HIS A 282 -14.33 12.02 8.53
CA HIS A 282 -15.52 12.67 9.07
C HIS A 282 -16.70 12.67 8.06
N SER A 283 -16.83 11.59 7.30
CA SER A 283 -17.92 11.40 6.35
C SER A 283 -19.26 11.32 7.10
N PRO A 284 -20.38 11.74 6.50
CA PRO A 284 -21.69 11.55 7.12
C PRO A 284 -21.92 10.09 7.51
N GLY A 285 -22.31 9.83 8.77
CA GLY A 285 -22.52 8.47 9.29
C GLY A 285 -21.28 7.74 9.78
N TRP A 286 -20.11 8.38 9.83
CA TRP A 286 -18.84 7.73 10.18
C TRP A 286 -18.85 6.93 11.49
N GLN A 287 -19.67 7.27 12.47
CA GLN A 287 -19.80 6.51 13.73
C GLN A 287 -20.40 5.12 13.50
N SER A 288 -21.41 5.03 12.64
CA SER A 288 -22.05 3.75 12.30
C SER A 288 -21.10 2.89 11.48
N ASP A 289 -20.41 3.49 10.51
CA ASP A 289 -19.40 2.78 9.71
C ASP A 289 -18.23 2.30 10.58
N LEU A 290 -17.79 3.11 11.56
CA LEU A 290 -16.77 2.73 12.53
C LEU A 290 -17.23 1.53 13.37
N ALA A 291 -18.45 1.57 13.91
CA ALA A 291 -18.99 0.47 14.70
C ALA A 291 -19.11 -0.82 13.87
N ALA A 292 -19.56 -0.70 12.61
CA ALA A 292 -19.62 -1.82 11.67
C ALA A 292 -18.22 -2.38 11.36
N ALA A 293 -17.23 -1.52 11.11
CA ALA A 293 -15.85 -1.92 10.87
C ALA A 293 -15.27 -2.66 12.08
N LEU A 294 -15.44 -2.13 13.31
CA LEU A 294 -15.00 -2.77 14.55
C LEU A 294 -15.64 -4.16 14.74
N GLY A 295 -16.91 -4.33 14.34
CA GLY A 295 -17.59 -5.62 14.35
C GLY A 295 -16.93 -6.71 13.48
N ARG A 296 -16.05 -6.32 12.55
CA ARG A 296 -15.30 -7.24 11.67
C ARG A 296 -13.92 -7.61 12.21
N HIS A 297 -13.56 -7.20 13.43
CA HIS A 297 -12.25 -7.55 14.03
C HIS A 297 -12.01 -9.06 14.10
N ALA A 298 -13.06 -9.82 14.42
CA ALA A 298 -12.99 -11.29 14.42
C ALA A 298 -12.73 -11.88 13.03
N GLU A 299 -13.20 -11.23 11.96
CA GLU A 299 -12.92 -11.66 10.59
C GLU A 299 -11.44 -11.50 10.28
N MET A 300 -10.85 -10.33 10.61
CA MET A 300 -9.42 -10.07 10.48
C MET A 300 -8.59 -11.11 11.24
N ARG A 301 -8.94 -11.36 12.52
CA ARG A 301 -8.25 -12.37 13.35
C ARG A 301 -8.29 -13.77 12.73
N SER A 302 -9.36 -14.08 12.01
CA SER A 302 -9.53 -15.37 11.34
C SER A 302 -8.70 -15.54 10.05
N LEU A 303 -8.08 -14.46 9.55
CA LEU A 303 -7.15 -14.47 8.41
C LEU A 303 -5.70 -14.69 8.82
N LEU A 304 -5.36 -14.44 10.09
CA LEU A 304 -4.00 -14.58 10.63
C LEU A 304 -3.58 -16.04 10.87
N ARG A 305 -4.53 -16.96 10.77
CA ARG A 305 -4.37 -18.40 11.00
C ARG A 305 -4.83 -19.14 9.76
N PRO A 306 -3.96 -19.28 8.75
CA PRO A 306 -4.28 -19.98 7.52
C PRO A 306 -4.55 -21.47 7.75
#